data_AF-A0A2W2CRL8-F1
#
_entry.id   AF-A0A2W2CRL8-F1
#
_cell.length_a   1.000
_cell.length_b   1.000
_cell.length_c   1.000
_cell.angle_alpha   90.00
_cell.angle_beta   90.00
_cell.angle_gamma   90.00
#
_symmetry.space_group_name_H-M   'P 1'
#
loop_
_entity.id
_entity.type
_entity.pdbx_description
1 polymer ?
#
loop_
_entity_poly.entity_id
_entity_poly.type
_entity_poly.pdbx_seq_one_letter_code
_entity_poly.pdbx_strand_id
1 'polypeptide(L)' 'MTVEERPAKSEIWQARIPAQLARDLEKDAEVLGLEGRSEIVREALTRLHRQALQERMAVEIADYYGGEQAPLPDGVAR' A
#
# COMPACT_ATOMS: atom_id res chain seq x y z
N MET A 1 31.63 -5.37 -18.14
CA MET A 1 30.21 -5.72 -18.36
C MET A 1 29.41 -4.98 -17.30
N THR A 2 28.95 -3.77 -17.59
CA THR A 2 28.08 -3.00 -16.71
C THR A 2 26.66 -3.45 -16.98
N VAL A 3 25.99 -4.01 -15.97
CA VAL A 3 24.56 -4.31 -16.03
C VAL A 3 23.85 -2.96 -15.94
N GLU A 4 23.37 -2.44 -17.07
CA GLU A 4 22.39 -1.36 -17.03
C GLU A 4 21.13 -1.92 -16.35
N GLU A 5 20.82 -1.42 -15.15
CA GLU A 5 19.49 -1.56 -14.56
C GLU A 5 18.50 -0.92 -15.52
N ARG A 6 17.85 -1.75 -16.34
CA ARG A 6 16.72 -1.28 -17.13
C ARG A 6 15.64 -0.83 -16.14
N PRO A 7 15.13 0.41 -16.23
CA PRO A 7 14.05 0.85 -15.37
C PRO A 7 12.89 -0.14 -15.51
N ALA A 8 12.34 -0.58 -14.37
CA ALA A 8 11.20 -1.47 -14.36
C ALA A 8 10.11 -0.92 -15.28
N LYS A 9 9.58 -1.77 -16.16
CA LYS A 9 8.58 -1.37 -17.16
C LYS A 9 7.37 -0.78 -16.44
N SER A 10 7.03 0.48 -16.71
CA SER A 10 5.83 1.11 -16.18
C SER A 10 4.58 0.68 -16.96
N GLU A 11 3.45 0.64 -16.27
CA GLU A 11 2.13 0.40 -16.87
C GLU A 11 1.23 1.63 -16.67
N ILE A 12 0.36 1.91 -17.66
CA ILE A 12 -0.60 3.01 -17.61
C ILE A 12 -2.01 2.45 -17.41
N TRP A 13 -2.65 2.87 -16.33
CA TRP A 13 -4.02 2.51 -15.99
C TRP A 13 -4.88 3.78 -15.98
N GLN A 14 -6.11 3.71 -16.50
CA GLN A 14 -7.04 4.85 -16.55
C GLN A 14 -8.39 4.47 -15.94
N ALA A 15 -8.90 5.33 -15.05
CA ALA A 15 -10.20 5.18 -14.42
C ALA A 15 -10.89 6.54 -14.29
N ARG A 16 -12.23 6.56 -14.41
CA ARG A 16 -13.03 7.78 -14.17
C ARG A 16 -13.38 7.88 -12.69
N ILE A 17 -13.19 9.05 -12.11
CA ILE A 17 -13.60 9.37 -10.74
C ILE A 17 -14.57 10.55 -10.71
N PRO A 18 -15.42 10.68 -9.68
CA PRO A 18 -16.25 11.86 -9.49
C PRO A 18 -15.39 13.14 -9.42
N ALA A 19 -15.88 14.23 -10.01
CA ALA A 19 -15.16 15.50 -10.02
C ALA A 19 -14.93 16.06 -8.61
N GLN A 20 -15.83 15.78 -7.66
CA GLN A 20 -15.63 16.17 -6.26
C GLN A 20 -14.46 15.42 -5.63
N LEU A 21 -14.40 14.11 -5.81
CA LEU A 21 -13.28 13.29 -5.32
C LEU A 21 -11.94 13.76 -5.90
N ALA A 22 -11.90 14.13 -7.19
CA ALA A 22 -10.67 14.67 -7.80
C ALA A 22 -10.19 15.95 -7.10
N ARG A 23 -11.12 16.86 -6.75
CA ARG A 23 -10.79 18.10 -6.03
C ARG A 23 -10.35 17.85 -4.60
N ASP A 24 -10.98 16.90 -3.92
CA ASP A 24 -10.63 16.57 -2.54
C ASP A 24 -9.23 15.95 -2.49
N LEU A 25 -8.92 15.02 -3.41
CA LEU A 25 -7.58 14.44 -3.55
C LEU A 25 -6.49 15.48 -3.84
N GLU A 26 -6.79 16.51 -4.64
CA GLU A 26 -5.85 17.61 -4.90
C GLU A 26 -5.55 18.43 -3.62
N LYS A 27 -6.55 18.64 -2.75
CA LYS A 27 -6.34 19.32 -1.46
C LYS A 27 -5.59 18.44 -0.46
N ASP A 28 -5.95 17.16 -0.39
CA ASP A 28 -5.29 16.19 0.50
C ASP A 28 -3.81 16.03 0.12
N ALA A 29 -3.49 16.14 -1.17
CA ALA A 29 -2.11 16.12 -1.65
C ALA A 29 -1.25 17.25 -1.05
N GLU A 30 -1.80 18.45 -0.85
CA GLU A 30 -1.09 19.55 -0.20
C GLU A 30 -0.72 19.21 1.24
N VAL A 31 -1.63 18.56 1.97
CA VAL A 31 -1.41 18.11 3.36
C VAL A 31 -0.38 16.98 3.41
N LEU A 32 -0.40 16.09 2.42
CA LEU A 32 0.48 14.92 2.34
C LEU A 32 1.82 15.20 1.66
N GLY A 33 2.04 16.40 1.13
CA GLY A 33 3.25 16.78 0.40
C GLY A 33 3.42 16.04 -0.93
N LEU A 34 2.32 15.67 -1.60
CA LEU A 34 2.35 14.97 -2.89
C LEU A 34 2.23 15.95 -4.06
N GLU A 35 3.06 15.76 -5.08
CA GLU A 35 3.15 16.62 -6.25
C GLU A 35 2.39 16.01 -7.43
N GLY A 36 1.16 16.50 -7.60
CA GLY A 36 0.34 16.26 -8.78
C GLY A 36 -0.30 14.87 -8.84
N ARG A 37 -1.11 14.68 -9.87
CA ARG A 37 -2.08 13.56 -9.96
C ARG A 37 -1.42 12.19 -10.00
N SER A 38 -0.30 12.05 -10.69
CA SER A 38 0.37 10.76 -10.82
C SER A 38 0.97 10.31 -9.48
N GLU A 39 1.45 11.23 -8.66
CA GLU A 39 1.97 10.88 -7.34
C GLU A 39 0.86 10.51 -6.37
N ILE A 40 -0.25 11.28 -6.38
CA ILE A 40 -1.48 10.94 -5.64
C ILE A 40 -1.94 9.51 -5.97
N VAL A 41 -2.02 9.17 -7.25
CA VAL A 41 -2.48 7.83 -7.69
C VAL A 41 -1.49 6.74 -7.25
N ARG A 42 -0.18 6.96 -7.41
CA ARG A 42 0.83 5.98 -6.99
C ARG A 42 0.80 5.76 -5.47
N GLU A 43 0.68 6.82 -4.68
CA GLU A 43 0.60 6.72 -3.23
C GLU A 43 -0.68 5.99 -2.80
N ALA A 44 -1.83 6.33 -3.38
CA ALA A 44 -3.09 5.65 -3.11
C ALA A 44 -3.03 4.14 -3.42
N LEU A 45 -2.50 3.77 -4.58
CA LEU A 45 -2.34 2.37 -4.98
C LEU A 45 -1.33 1.63 -4.08
N THR A 46 -0.26 2.31 -3.67
CA THR A 46 0.74 1.74 -2.74
C THR A 46 0.13 1.47 -1.38
N ARG A 47 -0.67 2.40 -0.83
CA ARG A 47 -1.39 2.19 0.43
C ARG A 47 -2.38 1.05 0.34
N LEU A 48 -3.17 0.99 -0.73
CA LEU A 48 -4.11 -0.10 -0.99
C LEU A 48 -3.39 -1.46 -1.05
N HIS A 49 -2.26 -1.53 -1.76
CA HIS A 49 -1.45 -2.74 -1.85
C HIS A 49 -0.91 -3.18 -0.48
N ARG A 50 -0.37 -2.24 0.30
CA ARG A 50 0.16 -2.51 1.65
C ARG A 50 -0.93 -3.03 2.57
N GLN A 51 -2.12 -2.44 2.55
CA GLN A 51 -3.26 -2.92 3.34
C GLN A 51 -3.65 -4.36 2.95
N ALA A 52 -3.80 -4.63 1.66
CA ALA A 52 -4.13 -5.98 1.17
C ALA A 52 -3.02 -7.01 1.48
N LEU A 53 -1.75 -6.58 1.55
CA LEU A 53 -0.66 -7.43 1.98
C LEU A 53 -0.75 -7.75 3.48
N GLN A 54 -1.02 -6.73 4.32
CA GLN A 54 -1.20 -6.91 5.76
C GLN A 54 -2.35 -7.85 6.09
N GLU A 55 -3.49 -7.71 5.40
CA GLU A 55 -4.64 -8.61 5.58
C GLU A 55 -4.29 -10.06 5.19
N ARG A 56 -3.57 -10.27 4.08
CA ARG A 56 -3.12 -11.62 3.68
C ARG A 56 -2.13 -12.23 4.66
N MET A 57 -1.18 -11.43 5.17
CA MET A 57 -0.25 -11.90 6.19
C MET A 57 -0.96 -12.25 7.50
N ALA A 58 -1.98 -11.48 7.90
CA ALA A 58 -2.77 -11.78 9.08
C ALA A 58 -3.53 -13.11 8.93
N VAL A 59 -4.08 -13.39 7.75
CA VAL A 59 -4.70 -14.69 7.42
C VAL A 59 -3.66 -15.81 7.46
N GLU A 60 -2.48 -15.62 6.85
CA GLU A 60 -1.42 -16.63 6.85
C GLU A 60 -0.91 -16.95 8.26
N ILE A 61 -0.76 -15.93 9.12
CA ILE A 61 -0.41 -16.10 10.53
C ILE A 61 -1.52 -16.88 11.27
N ALA A 62 -2.79 -16.51 11.07
CA ALA A 62 -3.90 -17.22 11.68
C ALA A 62 -3.94 -18.69 11.23
N ASP A 63 -3.75 -18.97 9.95
CA ASP A 63 -3.70 -20.33 9.41
C ASP A 63 -2.50 -21.11 9.97
N TYR A 64 -1.33 -20.48 10.09
CA TYR A 64 -0.12 -21.09 10.66
C TYR A 64 -0.30 -21.48 12.14
N TYR A 65 -1.02 -20.68 12.92
CA TYR A 65 -1.37 -20.99 14.31
C TYR A 65 -2.71 -21.72 14.48
N GLY A 66 -3.32 -22.20 13.39
CA GLY A 66 -4.59 -22.94 13.45
C GLY A 66 -5.76 -22.14 14.01
N GLY A 67 -5.74 -20.81 13.87
CA GLY A 67 -6.74 -19.88 14.42
C GLY A 67 -6.48 -19.49 15.88
N GLU A 68 -5.43 -20.00 16.52
CA GLU A 68 -5.02 -19.55 17.86
C GLU A 68 -4.10 -18.32 17.77
N GLN A 69 -4.15 -17.46 18.80
CA GLN A 69 -3.26 -16.30 18.86
C GLN A 69 -1.81 -16.78 19.03
N ALA A 70 -0.90 -16.24 18.21
CA ALA A 70 0.52 -16.55 18.29
C ALA A 70 1.02 -16.44 19.75
N PRO A 71 1.74 -17.44 20.28
CA PRO A 71 2.27 -17.37 21.63
C PRO A 71 3.24 -16.18 21.73
N LEU A 72 3.15 -15.44 22.83
CA LEU A 72 4.07 -14.35 23.09
C LEU A 72 5.49 -14.89 23.29
N PRO A 73 6.53 -14.17 22.86
CA PRO A 73 7.92 -14.55 23.12
C PRO A 73 8.20 -14.71 24.61
N ASP A 74 9.13 -15.62 24.94
CA ASP A 74 9.60 -15.81 26.31
C ASP A 74 10.05 -14.48 26.91
N GLY A 75 9.45 -14.08 28.04
CA GLY A 75 9.77 -12.86 28.77
C GLY A 75 8.79 -11.69 28.60
N VAL A 76 7.75 -11.81 27.77
CA VAL A 76 6.66 -10.80 27.71
C VAL A 76 5.60 -11.14 28.76
N ALA A 77 5.80 -10.65 29.99
CA ALA A 77 4.79 -10.72 31.05
C ALA A 77 3.63 -9.74 30.76
N ARG A 78 2.40 -10.21 30.98
CA ARG A 78 1.15 -9.47 30.78
C ARG A 78 0.96 -8.35 31.81
#